data_AF-A0AAN7XND7-F1
#
_entry.id   AF-A0AAN7XND7-F1
#
_cell.length_a   1.000
_cell.length_b   1.000
_cell.length_c   1.000
_cell.angle_alpha   90.00
_cell.angle_beta   90.00
_cell.angle_gamma   90.00
#
_symmetry.space_group_name_H-M   'P 1'
#
loop_
_entity.id
_entity.type
_entity.pdbx_description
1 polymer ?
#
loop_
_entity_poly.entity_id
_entity_poly.type
_entity_poly.pdbx_seq_one_letter_code
_entity_poly.pdbx_strand_id
1 'polypeptide(L)'
;MGSEHTKLLFHTEVRWLSRGKVLTRLFELRDEVMLFLHHTDELYDRLHDFQWLSKLAYLADVFSALNALNLALQGKAVTAFNVQDKIKAARLKMELWCVRLDRQEFDCFPTLVDFLLAADEELDGSTVAAFKEHLQGLHFQLGRYFPELDAVYEWFRNPFGDKTHIEHVSSKLPSRQVDSLVDIASDGTLRTTFREKKLDRFWVHVQPEHPELADAALKLLMPFPTTYNCEVVFSTLVGLKTKQRNRINVDCDMRLKLSRLDPDIVSRMSQHKQHHSSH
;
A
#
# COMPACT_ATOMS: atom_id res chain seq x y z
N MET A 1 -18.98 -28.06 -19.39
CA MET A 1 -18.94 -26.80 -18.63
C MET A 1 -17.47 -26.52 -18.37
N GLY A 2 -16.90 -25.47 -18.97
CA GLY A 2 -15.49 -25.11 -18.77
C GLY A 2 -15.37 -24.19 -17.56
N SER A 3 -14.43 -24.47 -16.66
CA SER A 3 -14.11 -23.59 -15.53
C SER A 3 -13.61 -22.23 -16.04
N GLU A 4 -14.07 -21.12 -15.44
CA GLU A 4 -13.56 -19.77 -15.74
C GLU A 4 -12.05 -19.64 -15.48
N HIS A 5 -11.50 -20.51 -14.61
CA HIS A 5 -10.11 -20.47 -14.20
C HIS A 5 -9.29 -21.63 -14.75
N THR A 6 -8.64 -21.40 -15.89
CA THR A 6 -7.85 -22.44 -16.60
C THR A 6 -6.41 -22.64 -16.08
N LYS A 7 -5.94 -21.80 -15.15
CA LYS A 7 -4.53 -21.81 -14.68
C LYS A 7 -4.46 -21.84 -13.17
N LEU A 8 -3.70 -22.76 -12.58
CA LEU A 8 -3.41 -22.77 -11.14
C LEU A 8 -2.72 -21.46 -10.74
N LEU A 9 -3.17 -20.80 -9.66
CA LEU A 9 -2.39 -19.72 -9.05
C LEU A 9 -1.18 -20.34 -8.37
N PHE A 10 -0.05 -20.40 -9.07
CA PHE A 10 1.22 -20.62 -8.40
C PHE A 10 1.43 -19.45 -7.45
N HIS A 11 1.69 -19.79 -6.19
CA HIS A 11 1.95 -18.83 -5.12
C HIS A 11 3.12 -17.92 -5.53
N THR A 12 2.84 -16.75 -6.07
CA THR A 12 3.90 -15.77 -6.39
C THR A 12 4.34 -15.09 -5.09
N GLU A 13 5.65 -14.86 -4.96
CA GLU A 13 6.35 -14.54 -3.71
C GLU A 13 5.96 -13.21 -3.03
N VAL A 14 4.98 -12.47 -3.55
CA VAL A 14 4.33 -11.36 -2.85
C VAL A 14 3.23 -11.92 -1.93
N ARG A 15 3.66 -12.46 -0.78
CA ARG A 15 2.94 -13.39 0.14
C ARG A 15 1.53 -13.00 0.59
N TRP A 16 1.22 -11.71 0.64
CA TRP A 16 -0.07 -11.17 1.08
C TRP A 16 -1.10 -11.02 -0.04
N LEU A 17 -0.70 -10.49 -1.20
CA LEU A 17 -1.59 -10.31 -2.36
C LEU A 17 -2.10 -11.65 -2.93
N SER A 18 -1.30 -12.72 -2.80
CA SER A 18 -1.70 -14.06 -3.23
C SER A 18 -2.77 -14.67 -2.33
N ARG A 19 -2.73 -14.41 -1.01
CA ARG A 19 -3.65 -15.01 -0.04
C ARG A 19 -5.10 -14.54 -0.22
N GLY A 20 -5.30 -13.25 -0.48
CA GLY A 20 -6.65 -12.75 -0.75
C GLY A 20 -7.25 -13.33 -2.04
N LYS A 21 -6.44 -13.47 -3.09
CA LYS A 21 -6.87 -14.08 -4.36
C LYS A 21 -7.23 -15.56 -4.23
N VAL A 22 -6.64 -16.27 -3.27
CA VAL A 22 -6.98 -17.67 -3.00
C VAL A 22 -8.38 -17.81 -2.42
N LEU A 23 -8.81 -16.92 -1.52
CA LEU A 23 -10.16 -16.98 -0.95
C LEU A 23 -11.24 -16.68 -1.98
N THR A 24 -11.06 -15.63 -2.78
CA THR A 24 -11.97 -15.31 -3.89
C THR A 24 -12.10 -16.51 -4.84
N ARG A 25 -10.97 -17.11 -5.21
CA ARG A 25 -10.98 -18.24 -6.14
C ARG A 25 -11.54 -19.53 -5.55
N LEU A 26 -11.29 -19.79 -4.26
CA LEU A 26 -11.92 -20.91 -3.56
C LEU A 26 -13.43 -20.75 -3.55
N PHE A 27 -13.91 -19.53 -3.32
CA PHE A 27 -15.34 -19.23 -3.33
C PHE A 27 -15.96 -19.39 -4.73
N GLU A 28 -15.28 -18.92 -5.77
CA GLU A 28 -15.71 -19.06 -7.17
C GLU A 28 -15.77 -20.53 -7.62
N LEU A 29 -14.82 -21.36 -7.17
CA LEU A 29 -14.72 -22.78 -7.54
C LEU A 29 -15.39 -23.73 -6.53
N ARG A 30 -16.21 -23.20 -5.62
CA ARG A 30 -16.77 -23.98 -4.49
C ARG A 30 -17.55 -25.20 -4.95
N ASP A 31 -18.32 -25.09 -6.04
CA ASP A 31 -19.15 -26.17 -6.57
C ASP A 31 -18.29 -27.30 -7.14
N GLU A 32 -17.24 -26.97 -7.90
CA GLU A 32 -16.28 -27.96 -8.40
C GLU A 32 -15.45 -28.59 -7.27
N VAL A 33 -15.09 -27.81 -6.26
CA VAL A 33 -14.37 -28.31 -5.08
C VAL A 33 -15.25 -29.28 -4.30
N MET A 34 -16.54 -28.99 -4.13
CA MET A 34 -17.50 -29.90 -3.48
C MET A 34 -17.61 -31.24 -4.20
N LEU A 35 -17.56 -31.27 -5.54
CA LEU A 35 -17.58 -32.53 -6.32
C LEU A 35 -16.35 -33.41 -6.09
N PHE A 36 -15.22 -32.82 -5.69
CA PHE A 36 -13.97 -33.53 -5.47
C PHE A 36 -13.79 -34.01 -4.03
N LEU A 37 -14.43 -33.33 -3.06
CA LEU A 37 -14.32 -33.67 -1.65
C LEU A 37 -15.15 -34.92 -1.30
N HIS A 38 -14.61 -35.75 -0.43
CA HIS A 38 -15.31 -36.89 0.14
C HIS A 38 -16.00 -36.51 1.46
N HIS A 39 -17.06 -37.24 1.83
CA HIS A 39 -17.77 -37.03 3.10
C HIS A 39 -16.89 -37.17 4.37
N THR A 40 -15.70 -37.75 4.25
CA THR A 40 -14.73 -37.84 5.34
C THR A 40 -13.90 -36.58 5.52
N ASP A 41 -13.95 -35.64 4.58
CA ASP A 41 -13.18 -34.41 4.62
C ASP A 41 -13.89 -33.35 5.46
N GLU A 42 -13.19 -32.73 6.41
CA GLU A 42 -13.74 -31.67 7.28
C GLU A 42 -14.29 -30.46 6.51
N LEU A 43 -13.79 -30.23 5.29
CA LEU A 43 -14.26 -29.17 4.40
C LEU A 43 -15.59 -29.50 3.70
N TYR A 44 -15.95 -30.79 3.62
CA TYR A 44 -17.17 -31.22 2.93
C TYR A 44 -18.40 -30.60 3.58
N ASP A 45 -18.56 -30.79 4.90
CA ASP A 45 -19.71 -30.26 5.65
C ASP A 45 -19.74 -28.73 5.61
N ARG A 46 -18.58 -28.09 5.68
CA ARG A 46 -18.44 -26.62 5.67
C ARG A 46 -18.87 -25.99 4.35
N LEU A 47 -18.57 -26.64 3.22
CA LEU A 47 -18.99 -26.14 1.91
C LEU A 47 -20.49 -26.36 1.63
N HIS A 48 -21.16 -27.19 2.42
CA HIS A 48 -22.62 -27.34 2.40
C HIS A 48 -23.33 -26.44 3.43
N ASP A 49 -22.58 -25.72 4.27
CA ASP A 49 -23.12 -24.81 5.27
C ASP A 49 -23.23 -23.39 4.69
N PHE A 50 -24.46 -22.89 4.59
CA PHE A 50 -24.76 -21.57 4.05
C PHE A 50 -24.09 -20.43 4.85
N GLN A 51 -24.09 -20.50 6.18
CA GLN A 51 -23.49 -19.46 7.03
C GLN A 51 -21.96 -19.48 6.92
N TRP A 52 -21.37 -20.66 6.74
CA TRP A 52 -19.94 -20.79 6.49
C TRP A 52 -19.56 -20.24 5.11
N LEU A 53 -20.31 -20.56 4.06
CA LEU A 53 -20.10 -20.00 2.72
C LEU A 53 -20.26 -18.47 2.72
N SER A 54 -21.24 -17.94 3.46
CA SER A 54 -21.41 -16.50 3.65
C SER A 54 -20.18 -15.86 4.30
N LYS A 55 -19.61 -16.50 5.32
CA LYS A 55 -18.35 -16.05 5.95
C LYS A 55 -17.19 -16.08 4.95
N LEU A 56 -17.12 -17.09 4.09
CA LEU A 56 -16.09 -17.19 3.06
C LEU A 56 -16.24 -16.07 2.00
N ALA A 57 -17.45 -15.80 1.53
CA ALA A 57 -17.76 -14.71 0.58
C ALA A 57 -17.36 -13.35 1.15
N TYR A 58 -17.78 -13.06 2.38
CA TYR A 58 -17.40 -11.86 3.11
C TYR A 58 -15.87 -11.70 3.23
N LEU A 59 -15.16 -12.78 3.59
CA LEU A 59 -13.70 -12.75 3.69
C LEU A 59 -13.06 -12.48 2.32
N ALA A 60 -13.57 -13.06 1.24
CA ALA A 60 -13.08 -12.78 -0.12
C ALA A 60 -13.17 -11.27 -0.44
N ASP A 61 -14.27 -10.61 -0.08
CA ASP A 61 -14.45 -9.17 -0.28
C ASP A 61 -13.50 -8.33 0.61
N VAL A 62 -13.38 -8.65 1.91
CA VAL A 62 -12.48 -7.95 2.83
C VAL A 62 -11.03 -8.07 2.37
N PHE A 63 -10.60 -9.26 1.97
CA PHE A 63 -9.24 -9.48 1.46
C PHE A 63 -9.01 -8.76 0.12
N SER A 64 -10.03 -8.67 -0.73
CA SER A 64 -9.97 -7.87 -1.96
C SER A 64 -9.77 -6.39 -1.66
N ALA A 65 -10.49 -5.85 -0.67
CA ALA A 65 -10.30 -4.48 -0.20
C ALA A 65 -8.90 -4.24 0.41
N LEU A 66 -8.40 -5.17 1.21
CA LEU A 66 -7.05 -5.10 1.78
C LEU A 66 -5.96 -5.20 0.70
N ASN A 67 -6.16 -6.01 -0.34
CA ASN A 67 -5.27 -6.08 -1.48
C ASN A 67 -5.23 -4.77 -2.26
N ALA A 68 -6.40 -4.15 -2.49
CA ALA A 68 -6.49 -2.84 -3.14
C ALA A 68 -5.81 -1.75 -2.30
N LEU A 69 -6.00 -1.77 -0.98
CA LEU A 69 -5.30 -0.87 -0.06
C LEU A 69 -3.79 -1.09 -0.17
N ASN A 70 -3.32 -2.32 -0.04
CA ASN A 70 -1.91 -2.64 -0.14
C ASN A 70 -1.29 -2.12 -1.45
N LEU A 71 -1.91 -2.40 -2.60
CA LEU A 71 -1.44 -1.86 -3.88
C LEU A 71 -1.38 -0.34 -3.89
N ALA A 72 -2.34 0.34 -3.26
CA ALA A 72 -2.33 1.81 -3.13
C ALA A 72 -1.26 2.33 -2.16
N LEU A 73 -0.80 1.53 -1.21
CA LEU A 73 0.33 1.83 -0.32
C LEU A 73 1.68 1.55 -0.99
N GLN A 74 1.69 0.75 -2.06
CA GLN A 74 2.88 0.42 -2.82
C GLN A 74 3.11 1.46 -3.94
N GLY A 75 4.35 1.92 -4.07
CA GLY A 75 4.72 2.74 -5.22
C GLY A 75 5.96 3.58 -4.98
N LYS A 76 6.68 3.84 -6.07
CA LYS A 76 7.95 4.57 -6.10
C LYS A 76 7.85 6.05 -5.65
N ALA A 77 6.65 6.61 -5.53
CA ALA A 77 6.40 8.00 -5.15
C ALA A 77 5.41 8.12 -3.98
N VAL A 78 5.09 7.01 -3.29
CA VAL A 78 4.21 7.04 -2.13
C VAL A 78 5.00 7.58 -0.93
N THR A 79 4.46 8.62 -0.30
CA THR A 79 5.03 9.22 0.92
C THR A 79 4.33 8.70 2.18
N ALA A 80 4.90 8.98 3.35
CA ALA A 80 4.29 8.71 4.67
C ALA A 80 2.84 9.18 4.75
N PHE A 81 2.61 10.33 4.14
CA PHE A 81 1.37 11.07 4.13
C PHE A 81 0.33 10.43 3.22
N ASN A 82 0.77 9.96 2.06
CA ASN A 82 -0.11 9.16 1.21
C ASN A 82 -0.52 7.87 1.92
N VAL A 83 0.40 7.20 2.61
CA VAL A 83 0.09 6.02 3.41
C VAL A 83 -0.94 6.37 4.48
N GLN A 84 -0.69 7.41 5.27
CA GLN A 84 -1.60 7.87 6.33
C GLN A 84 -3.01 8.16 5.78
N ASP A 85 -3.12 8.88 4.66
CA ASP A 85 -4.41 9.23 4.06
C ASP A 85 -5.17 7.98 3.60
N LYS A 86 -4.47 7.03 2.97
CA LYS A 86 -5.07 5.78 2.49
C LYS A 86 -5.50 4.88 3.65
N ILE A 87 -4.70 4.79 4.71
CA ILE A 87 -5.05 4.05 5.92
C ILE A 87 -6.24 4.70 6.63
N LYS A 88 -6.23 6.04 6.80
CA LYS A 88 -7.33 6.78 7.41
C LYS A 88 -8.63 6.57 6.64
N ALA A 89 -8.58 6.64 5.31
CA ALA A 89 -9.73 6.37 4.46
C ALA A 89 -10.22 4.91 4.58
N ALA A 90 -9.31 3.93 4.64
CA ALA A 90 -9.68 2.52 4.82
C ALA A 90 -10.34 2.27 6.19
N ARG A 91 -9.80 2.85 7.24
CA ARG A 91 -10.35 2.79 8.60
C ARG A 91 -11.75 3.39 8.66
N LEU A 92 -11.95 4.58 8.09
CA LEU A 92 -13.26 5.21 8.02
C LEU A 92 -14.27 4.36 7.22
N LYS A 93 -13.84 3.73 6.12
CA LYS A 93 -14.70 2.79 5.38
C LYS A 93 -15.13 1.61 6.26
N MET A 94 -14.24 1.02 7.05
CA MET A 94 -14.57 -0.09 7.96
C MET A 94 -15.59 0.33 9.04
N GLU A 95 -15.48 1.55 9.57
CA GLU A 95 -16.48 2.10 10.50
C GLU A 95 -17.85 2.24 9.82
N LEU A 96 -17.88 2.80 8.61
CA LEU A 96 -19.12 2.94 7.83
C LEU A 96 -19.71 1.58 7.46
N TRP A 97 -18.89 0.58 7.15
CA TRP A 97 -19.34 -0.79 6.88
C TRP A 97 -19.98 -1.42 8.11
N CYS A 98 -19.44 -1.20 9.31
CA CYS A 98 -20.10 -1.64 10.55
C CYS A 98 -21.51 -1.05 10.70
N VAL A 99 -21.68 0.24 10.40
CA VAL A 99 -22.99 0.90 10.47
C VAL A 99 -23.97 0.33 9.43
N ARG A 100 -23.48 -0.03 8.24
CA ARG A 100 -24.30 -0.67 7.19
C ARG A 100 -24.70 -2.09 7.56
N LEU A 101 -23.81 -2.85 8.17
CA LEU A 101 -24.13 -4.19 8.70
C LEU A 101 -25.27 -4.15 9.73
N ASP A 102 -25.32 -3.12 10.59
CA ASP A 102 -26.43 -2.94 11.54
C ASP A 102 -27.79 -2.70 10.84
N ARG A 103 -27.77 -2.26 9.58
CA ARG A 103 -28.97 -2.04 8.74
C ARG A 103 -29.24 -3.19 7.77
N GLN A 104 -28.46 -4.26 7.84
CA GLN A 104 -28.47 -5.36 6.86
C GLN A 104 -28.19 -4.90 5.42
N GLU A 105 -27.39 -3.84 5.25
CA GLU A 105 -26.94 -3.34 3.94
C GLU A 105 -25.56 -3.95 3.62
N PHE A 106 -25.50 -4.83 2.62
CA PHE A 106 -24.29 -5.59 2.28
C PHE A 106 -23.55 -5.11 1.02
N ASP A 107 -23.97 -4.00 0.39
CA ASP A 107 -23.43 -3.48 -0.89
C ASP A 107 -21.90 -3.28 -0.94
N CYS A 108 -21.26 -3.18 0.22
CA CYS A 108 -19.81 -3.08 0.36
C CYS A 108 -19.07 -4.41 0.08
N PHE A 109 -19.81 -5.52 0.02
CA PHE A 109 -19.35 -6.90 -0.09
C PHE A 109 -20.03 -7.55 -1.30
N PRO A 110 -19.56 -7.27 -2.53
CA PRO A 110 -20.24 -7.73 -3.74
C PRO A 110 -20.32 -9.26 -3.84
N THR A 111 -19.26 -9.98 -3.47
CA THR A 111 -19.24 -11.45 -3.50
C THR A 111 -20.28 -12.02 -2.53
N LEU A 112 -20.41 -11.42 -1.34
CA LEU A 112 -21.45 -11.79 -0.38
C LEU A 112 -22.85 -11.48 -0.91
N VAL A 113 -23.08 -10.28 -1.44
CA VAL A 113 -24.39 -9.88 -1.99
C VAL A 113 -24.85 -10.84 -3.08
N ASP A 114 -23.97 -11.13 -4.04
CA ASP A 114 -24.29 -12.04 -5.15
C ASP A 114 -24.63 -13.45 -4.63
N PHE A 115 -23.94 -13.91 -3.59
CA PHE A 115 -24.22 -15.21 -2.97
C PHE A 115 -25.57 -15.23 -2.24
N LEU A 116 -25.87 -14.20 -1.46
CA LEU A 116 -27.15 -14.07 -0.75
C LEU A 116 -28.33 -14.05 -1.72
N LEU A 117 -28.20 -13.28 -2.80
CA LEU A 117 -29.21 -13.20 -3.85
C LEU A 117 -29.41 -14.54 -4.60
N ALA A 118 -28.33 -15.29 -4.82
CA ALA A 118 -28.41 -16.59 -5.49
C ALA A 118 -28.99 -17.69 -4.60
N ALA A 119 -28.71 -17.64 -3.30
CA ALA A 119 -29.24 -18.60 -2.33
C ALA A 119 -30.67 -18.29 -1.88
N ASP A 120 -31.13 -17.04 -2.02
CA ASP A 120 -32.41 -16.55 -1.48
C ASP A 120 -32.53 -16.79 0.03
N GLU A 121 -31.42 -16.60 0.75
CA GLU A 121 -31.31 -16.81 2.19
C GLU A 121 -30.73 -15.57 2.89
N GLU A 122 -31.14 -15.36 4.14
CA GLU A 122 -30.68 -14.24 4.98
C GLU A 122 -29.60 -14.67 5.97
N LEU A 123 -28.69 -13.75 6.30
CA LEU A 123 -27.70 -13.98 7.34
C LEU A 123 -28.35 -13.98 8.72
N ASP A 124 -27.88 -14.88 9.59
CA ASP A 124 -28.28 -14.84 10.98
C ASP A 124 -27.61 -13.66 11.72
N GLY A 125 -28.24 -13.20 12.80
CA GLY A 125 -27.69 -12.10 13.60
C GLY A 125 -26.31 -12.41 14.19
N SER A 126 -25.99 -13.69 14.40
CA SER A 126 -24.69 -14.10 14.92
C SER A 126 -23.56 -13.91 13.89
N THR A 127 -23.82 -14.21 12.61
CA THR A 127 -22.85 -14.00 11.53
C THR A 127 -22.65 -12.52 11.25
N VAL A 128 -23.71 -11.71 11.25
CA VAL A 128 -23.59 -10.25 11.12
C VAL A 128 -22.77 -9.66 12.28
N ALA A 129 -23.01 -10.12 13.51
CA ALA A 129 -22.22 -9.70 14.67
C ALA A 129 -20.73 -10.08 14.53
N ALA A 130 -20.43 -11.28 14.03
CA ALA A 130 -19.06 -11.72 13.77
C ALA A 130 -18.36 -10.86 12.70
N PHE A 131 -19.06 -10.46 11.63
CA PHE A 131 -18.52 -9.55 10.62
C PHE A 131 -18.16 -8.18 11.22
N LYS A 132 -19.04 -7.65 12.08
CA LYS A 132 -18.82 -6.38 12.75
C LYS A 132 -17.63 -6.43 13.70
N GLU A 133 -17.54 -7.47 14.54
CA GLU A 133 -16.40 -7.68 15.44
C GLU A 133 -15.08 -7.77 14.66
N HIS A 134 -15.09 -8.52 13.55
CA HIS A 134 -13.91 -8.65 12.69
C HIS A 134 -13.49 -7.30 12.07
N LEU A 135 -14.41 -6.51 11.53
CA LEU A 135 -14.10 -5.18 10.99
C LEU A 135 -13.57 -4.21 12.05
N GLN A 136 -14.15 -4.22 13.25
CA GLN A 136 -13.69 -3.40 14.37
C GLN A 136 -12.27 -3.79 14.80
N GLY A 137 -12.00 -5.10 14.87
CA GLY A 137 -10.66 -5.63 15.13
C GLY A 137 -9.66 -5.18 14.07
N LEU A 138 -10.01 -5.30 12.79
CA LEU A 138 -9.15 -4.88 11.68
C LEU A 138 -8.89 -3.37 11.68
N HIS A 139 -9.92 -2.57 11.93
CA HIS A 139 -9.82 -1.13 12.11
C HIS A 139 -8.82 -0.77 13.22
N PHE A 140 -8.94 -1.41 14.39
CA PHE A 140 -8.05 -1.19 15.52
C PHE A 140 -6.59 -1.58 15.20
N GLN A 141 -6.37 -2.75 14.59
CA GLN A 141 -5.03 -3.21 14.23
C GLN A 141 -4.37 -2.30 13.21
N LEU A 142 -5.12 -1.80 12.21
CA LEU A 142 -4.59 -0.83 11.25
C LEU A 142 -4.18 0.48 11.94
N GLY A 143 -4.99 1.00 12.88
CA GLY A 143 -4.66 2.20 13.63
C GLY A 143 -3.43 2.03 14.53
N ARG A 144 -3.24 0.84 15.10
CA ARG A 144 -2.06 0.51 15.91
C ARG A 144 -0.79 0.35 15.07
N TYR A 145 -0.89 -0.30 13.90
CA TYR A 145 0.26 -0.54 13.04
C TYR A 145 0.69 0.71 12.26
N PHE A 146 -0.26 1.58 11.91
CA PHE A 146 -0.04 2.85 11.23
C PHE A 146 -0.52 4.01 12.13
N PRO A 147 0.27 4.40 13.15
CA PRO A 147 -0.08 5.52 14.01
C PRO A 147 -0.18 6.82 13.20
N GLU A 148 -1.04 7.72 13.63
CA GLU A 148 -1.16 9.03 12.99
C GLU A 148 0.14 9.82 13.14
N LEU A 149 0.54 10.49 12.06
CA LEU A 149 1.65 11.42 12.09
C LEU A 149 1.22 12.66 12.87
N ASP A 150 2.14 13.19 13.68
CA ASP A 150 1.91 14.41 14.45
C ASP A 150 1.45 15.54 13.52
N ALA A 151 0.39 16.27 13.91
CA ALA A 151 -0.13 17.42 13.18
C ALA A 151 0.94 18.51 12.98
N VAL A 152 1.99 18.49 13.81
CA VAL A 152 3.21 19.29 13.65
C VAL A 152 3.86 19.10 12.29
N TYR A 153 3.67 17.97 11.60
CA TYR A 153 4.23 17.82 10.28
C TYR A 153 3.40 18.58 9.22
N GLU A 154 2.13 18.95 9.42
CA GLU A 154 1.27 19.47 8.34
C GLU A 154 1.83 20.64 7.51
N TRP A 155 2.72 21.48 8.05
CA TRP A 155 3.42 22.54 7.30
C TRP A 155 4.18 22.02 6.07
N PHE A 156 4.68 20.78 6.08
CA PHE A 156 5.34 20.24 4.90
C PHE A 156 4.32 19.96 3.78
N ARG A 157 3.04 19.63 4.09
CA ARG A 157 1.97 19.45 3.08
C ARG A 157 1.49 20.78 2.57
N ASN A 158 1.36 21.74 3.48
CA ASN A 158 0.84 23.07 3.18
C ASN A 158 1.70 24.12 3.87
N PRO A 159 2.79 24.58 3.22
CA PRO A 159 3.63 25.62 3.78
C PRO A 159 2.98 27.01 3.75
N PHE A 160 1.78 27.13 3.17
CA PHE A 160 1.04 28.39 3.01
C PHE A 160 -0.14 28.51 3.98
N GLY A 161 -0.05 27.86 5.14
CA GLY A 161 -1.03 27.96 6.21
C GLY A 161 -1.22 29.38 6.73
N ASP A 162 -2.34 29.61 7.41
CA ASP A 162 -2.62 30.88 8.08
C ASP A 162 -1.78 31.03 9.37
N LYS A 163 -1.88 32.19 10.01
CA LYS A 163 -1.12 32.53 11.22
C LYS A 163 -1.28 31.48 12.33
N THR A 164 -2.50 30.99 12.53
CA THR A 164 -2.84 29.94 13.50
C THR A 164 -2.15 28.61 13.20
N HIS A 165 -2.05 28.24 11.92
CA HIS A 165 -1.28 27.06 11.51
C HIS A 165 0.22 27.21 11.78
N ILE A 166 0.80 28.36 11.46
CA ILE A 166 2.24 28.62 11.70
C ILE A 166 2.55 28.64 13.20
N GLU A 167 1.68 29.27 14.01
CA GLU A 167 1.82 29.26 15.47
C GLU A 167 1.77 27.85 16.06
N HIS A 168 0.86 27.00 15.58
CA HIS A 168 0.78 25.60 16.03
C HIS A 168 2.07 24.82 15.77
N VAL A 169 2.66 25.00 14.58
CA VAL A 169 3.88 24.32 14.14
C VAL A 169 5.15 24.91 14.80
N SER A 170 5.12 26.19 15.17
CA SER A 170 6.26 26.91 15.76
C SER A 170 6.78 26.30 17.07
N SER A 171 5.93 25.54 17.77
CA SER A 171 6.27 24.87 19.03
C SER A 171 7.35 23.79 18.89
N LYS A 172 7.58 23.24 17.69
CA LYS A 172 8.56 22.17 17.46
C LYS A 172 9.58 22.47 16.36
N LEU A 173 9.48 23.61 15.67
CA LEU A 173 10.48 24.07 14.72
C LEU A 173 11.45 25.07 15.38
N PRO A 174 12.74 25.05 15.05
CA PRO A 174 13.68 26.12 15.39
C PRO A 174 13.18 27.48 14.88
N SER A 175 13.45 28.56 15.61
CA SER A 175 12.98 29.91 15.24
C SER A 175 13.33 30.31 13.80
N ARG A 176 14.53 29.98 13.33
CA ARG A 176 14.95 30.24 11.94
C ARG A 176 14.10 29.53 10.88
N GLN A 177 13.61 28.33 11.19
CA GLN A 177 12.73 27.55 10.32
C GLN A 177 11.31 28.12 10.34
N VAL A 178 10.86 28.66 11.48
CA VAL A 178 9.58 29.36 11.59
C VAL A 178 9.61 30.65 10.75
N ASP A 179 10.67 31.45 10.86
CA ASP A 179 10.83 32.66 10.04
C ASP A 179 10.84 32.32 8.54
N SER A 180 11.60 31.30 8.14
CA SER A 180 11.59 30.79 6.75
C SER A 180 10.22 30.32 6.30
N LEU A 181 9.44 29.68 7.19
CA LEU A 181 8.08 29.25 6.89
C LEU A 181 7.14 30.45 6.70
N VAL A 182 7.30 31.53 7.48
CA VAL A 182 6.55 32.78 7.32
C VAL A 182 6.87 33.46 5.99
N ASP A 183 8.15 33.50 5.61
CA ASP A 183 8.59 34.05 4.33
C ASP A 183 7.96 33.29 3.15
N ILE A 184 8.04 31.95 3.18
CA ILE A 184 7.44 31.09 2.15
C ILE A 184 5.92 31.26 2.13
N ALA A 185 5.26 31.26 3.29
CA ALA A 185 3.80 31.39 3.37
C ALA A 185 3.28 32.71 2.78
N SER A 186 4.09 33.76 2.86
CA SER A 186 3.79 35.11 2.38
C SER A 186 4.14 35.32 0.89
N ASP A 187 4.89 34.40 0.28
CA ASP A 187 5.33 34.51 -1.11
C ASP A 187 4.28 33.98 -2.10
N GLY A 188 3.70 34.90 -2.89
CA GLY A 188 2.72 34.57 -3.93
C GLY A 188 3.29 33.79 -5.13
N THR A 189 4.57 33.97 -5.44
CA THR A 189 5.26 33.25 -6.53
C THR A 189 5.53 31.80 -6.15
N LEU A 190 5.98 31.56 -4.92
CA LEU A 190 6.13 30.21 -4.37
C LEU A 190 4.76 29.53 -4.25
N ARG A 191 3.71 30.26 -3.87
CA ARG A 191 2.34 29.72 -3.80
C ARG A 191 1.83 29.26 -5.17
N THR A 192 2.15 30.00 -6.23
CA THR A 192 1.80 29.61 -7.61
C THR A 192 2.61 28.38 -8.03
N THR A 193 3.92 28.40 -7.78
CA THR A 193 4.83 27.28 -8.08
C THR A 193 4.44 26.00 -7.35
N PHE A 194 3.95 26.10 -6.12
CA PHE A 194 3.45 24.97 -5.33
C PHE A 194 2.23 24.29 -5.97
N ARG A 195 1.35 25.07 -6.61
CA ARG A 195 0.16 24.52 -7.31
C ARG A 195 0.52 23.79 -8.60
N GLU A 196 1.62 24.20 -9.24
CA GLU A 196 2.08 23.65 -10.52
C GLU A 196 2.99 22.42 -10.35
N LYS A 197 3.77 22.37 -9.27
CA LYS A 197 4.76 21.32 -9.03
C LYS A 197 4.27 20.28 -8.03
N LYS A 198 4.81 19.06 -8.15
CA LYS A 198 4.67 18.04 -7.10
C LYS A 198 5.43 18.46 -5.84
N LEU A 199 4.99 17.94 -4.69
CA LEU A 199 5.52 18.30 -3.37
C LEU A 199 7.05 18.13 -3.27
N ASP A 200 7.59 17.01 -3.75
CA ASP A 200 9.02 16.75 -3.77
C ASP A 200 9.79 17.79 -4.60
N ARG A 201 9.25 18.17 -5.76
CA ARG A 201 9.86 19.16 -6.66
C ARG A 201 9.74 20.58 -6.15
N PHE A 202 8.68 20.89 -5.42
CA PHE A 202 8.54 22.18 -4.75
C PHE A 202 9.62 22.35 -3.68
N TRP A 203 9.81 21.37 -2.80
CA TRP A 203 10.81 21.47 -1.74
C TRP A 203 12.25 21.52 -2.28
N VAL A 204 12.55 20.80 -3.38
CA VAL A 204 13.83 20.96 -4.10
C VAL A 204 14.00 22.37 -4.69
N HIS A 205 12.91 22.99 -5.15
CA HIS A 205 12.95 24.34 -5.72
C HIS A 205 13.17 25.42 -4.66
N VAL A 206 12.63 25.23 -3.45
CA VAL A 206 12.76 26.15 -2.30
C VAL A 206 14.13 26.04 -1.62
N GLN A 207 14.82 24.90 -1.78
CA GLN A 207 16.10 24.61 -1.11
C GLN A 207 17.19 25.67 -1.26
N PRO A 208 17.39 26.35 -2.42
CA PRO A 208 18.42 27.37 -2.55
C PRO A 208 18.18 28.62 -1.69
N GLU A 209 16.92 28.99 -1.46
CA GLU A 209 16.53 30.19 -0.71
C GLU A 209 16.27 29.87 0.78
N HIS A 210 15.69 28.71 1.08
CA HIS A 210 15.38 28.25 2.44
C HIS A 210 15.92 26.84 2.71
N PRO A 211 17.26 26.65 2.79
CA PRO A 211 17.88 25.34 2.83
C PRO A 211 17.54 24.52 4.08
N GLU A 212 17.52 25.14 5.27
CA GLU A 212 17.27 24.43 6.54
C GLU A 212 15.86 23.80 6.57
N LEU A 213 14.85 24.54 6.12
CA LEU A 213 13.47 24.10 6.10
C LEU A 213 13.22 23.09 4.97
N ALA A 214 13.77 23.35 3.78
CA ALA A 214 13.66 22.44 2.65
C ALA A 214 14.33 21.08 2.92
N ASP A 215 15.51 21.06 3.56
CA ASP A 215 16.19 19.83 3.93
C ASP A 215 15.40 19.02 4.96
N ALA A 216 14.74 19.69 5.92
CA ALA A 216 13.85 19.02 6.87
C ALA A 216 12.65 18.38 6.16
N ALA A 217 12.02 19.10 5.23
CA ALA A 217 10.93 18.57 4.42
C ALA A 217 11.37 17.40 3.52
N LEU A 218 12.52 17.51 2.86
CA LEU A 218 13.06 16.44 2.01
C LEU A 218 13.42 15.20 2.83
N LYS A 219 13.96 15.35 4.05
CA LYS A 219 14.21 14.23 4.98
C LYS A 219 12.93 13.49 5.39
N LEU A 220 11.79 14.18 5.47
CA LEU A 220 10.49 13.54 5.71
C LEU A 220 9.91 12.86 4.46
N LEU A 221 10.27 13.34 3.27
CA LEU A 221 9.84 12.75 1.98
C LEU A 221 10.69 11.54 1.56
N MET A 222 11.97 11.51 1.93
CA MET A 222 12.91 10.42 1.62
C MET A 222 12.56 9.01 2.16
N PRO A 223 11.93 8.79 3.35
CA PRO A 223 11.94 7.46 3.98
C PRO A 223 10.84 6.48 3.59
N PHE A 224 9.96 6.75 2.62
CA PHE A 224 8.87 5.81 2.27
C PHE A 224 9.09 4.80 1.11
N PRO A 225 10.32 4.42 0.71
CA PRO A 225 10.47 3.24 -0.14
C PRO A 225 10.38 1.91 0.60
N THR A 226 10.12 1.85 1.92
CA THR A 226 10.54 0.72 2.76
C THR A 226 9.93 -0.62 2.38
N THR A 227 8.62 -0.77 2.17
CA THR A 227 8.06 -2.09 1.82
C THR A 227 8.31 -2.45 0.35
N TYR A 228 8.03 -1.52 -0.57
CA TYR A 228 8.19 -1.77 -2.00
C TYR A 228 9.66 -1.99 -2.38
N ASN A 229 10.57 -1.12 -1.95
CA ASN A 229 11.99 -1.35 -2.22
C ASN A 229 12.51 -2.57 -1.47
N CYS A 230 12.03 -2.91 -0.27
CA CYS A 230 12.38 -4.20 0.34
C CYS A 230 11.87 -5.37 -0.51
N GLU A 231 10.63 -5.37 -0.97
CA GLU A 231 10.10 -6.42 -1.85
C GLU A 231 10.86 -6.49 -3.19
N VAL A 232 11.25 -5.36 -3.77
CA VAL A 232 12.10 -5.30 -4.97
C VAL A 232 13.51 -5.81 -4.66
N VAL A 233 14.11 -5.45 -3.52
CA VAL A 233 15.40 -5.98 -3.06
C VAL A 233 15.31 -7.51 -2.93
N PHE A 234 14.30 -8.02 -2.24
CA PHE A 234 14.12 -9.46 -2.02
C PHE A 234 13.87 -10.20 -3.33
N SER A 235 12.98 -9.69 -4.20
CA SER A 235 12.72 -10.28 -5.52
C SER A 235 13.98 -10.28 -6.39
N THR A 236 14.75 -9.20 -6.35
CA THR A 236 16.03 -9.09 -7.08
C THR A 236 17.05 -10.07 -6.52
N LEU A 237 17.16 -10.19 -5.19
CA LEU A 237 18.05 -11.14 -4.52
C LEU A 237 17.72 -12.59 -4.90
N VAL A 238 16.43 -12.95 -4.92
CA VAL A 238 15.98 -14.29 -5.30
C VAL A 238 16.30 -14.57 -6.77
N GLY A 239 16.05 -13.62 -7.66
CA GLY A 239 16.42 -13.72 -9.08
C GLY A 239 17.92 -13.87 -9.31
N LEU A 240 18.74 -13.10 -8.60
CA LEU A 240 20.20 -13.18 -8.65
C LEU A 240 20.71 -14.52 -8.10
N LYS A 241 20.18 -14.98 -6.97
CA LYS A 241 20.57 -16.26 -6.35
C LYS A 241 20.18 -17.51 -7.15
N THR A 242 19.12 -17.44 -7.95
CA THR A 242 18.61 -18.58 -8.73
C THR A 242 19.30 -18.72 -10.09
N LYS A 243 19.65 -17.61 -10.76
CA LYS A 243 20.30 -17.65 -12.09
C LYS A 243 21.83 -17.52 -12.06
N GLN A 244 22.42 -16.94 -11.02
CA GLN A 244 23.87 -16.66 -10.94
C GLN A 244 24.49 -17.21 -9.65
N ARG A 245 24.63 -18.53 -9.51
CA ARG A 245 25.40 -19.10 -8.38
C ARG A 245 26.89 -19.05 -8.67
N ASN A 246 27.57 -18.05 -8.10
CA ASN A 246 28.83 -18.16 -7.31
C ASN A 246 29.50 -16.79 -7.04
N ARG A 247 28.72 -15.71 -6.80
CA ARG A 247 29.29 -14.49 -6.22
C ARG A 247 28.59 -14.14 -4.91
N ILE A 248 29.40 -14.03 -3.86
CA ILE A 248 28.98 -13.75 -2.47
C ILE A 248 28.54 -12.29 -2.30
N ASN A 249 28.92 -11.39 -3.21
CA ASN A 249 28.62 -9.97 -3.11
C ASN A 249 27.66 -9.53 -4.23
N VAL A 250 26.43 -9.20 -3.84
CA VAL A 250 25.31 -8.77 -4.70
C VAL A 250 24.96 -7.28 -4.50
N ASP A 251 25.70 -6.56 -3.66
CA ASP A 251 25.37 -5.19 -3.25
C ASP A 251 25.37 -4.21 -4.43
N CYS A 252 26.36 -4.31 -5.32
CA CYS A 252 26.44 -3.46 -6.51
C CYS A 252 25.27 -3.69 -7.48
N ASP A 253 24.88 -4.95 -7.68
CA ASP A 253 23.78 -5.33 -8.57
C ASP A 253 22.43 -4.89 -8.01
N MET A 254 22.25 -5.02 -6.69
CA MET A 254 21.08 -4.48 -5.99
C MET A 254 21.01 -2.96 -6.11
N ARG A 255 22.11 -2.25 -5.87
CA ARG A 255 22.15 -0.78 -6.02
C ARG A 255 21.75 -0.34 -7.42
N LEU A 256 22.21 -1.02 -8.46
CA LEU A 256 21.82 -0.73 -9.84
C LEU A 256 20.33 -0.99 -10.11
N LYS A 257 19.76 -2.08 -9.56
CA LYS A 257 18.34 -2.41 -9.76
C LYS A 257 17.38 -1.54 -8.96
N LEU A 258 17.82 -0.99 -7.84
CA LEU A 258 17.03 -0.11 -6.97
C LEU A 258 17.17 1.36 -7.35
N SER A 259 18.27 1.70 -8.03
CA SER A 259 18.55 3.02 -8.60
C SER A 259 17.63 3.30 -9.80
N ARG A 260 17.25 4.57 -9.97
CA ARG A 260 16.65 5.10 -11.22
C ARG A 260 17.67 5.80 -12.11
N LEU A 261 18.93 5.84 -11.67
CA LEU A 261 20.02 6.40 -12.45
C LEU A 261 20.34 5.39 -13.53
N ASP A 262 20.15 5.78 -14.79
CA ASP A 262 20.71 5.04 -15.91
C ASP A 262 22.22 5.21 -15.86
N PRO A 263 22.98 4.12 -15.61
CA PRO A 263 24.42 4.22 -15.67
C PRO A 263 24.81 4.58 -17.10
N ASP A 264 25.64 5.61 -17.26
CA ASP A 264 26.23 5.97 -18.56
C ASP A 264 27.30 4.94 -18.93
N ILE A 265 26.82 3.76 -19.37
CA ILE A 265 27.66 2.62 -19.75
C ILE A 265 28.54 3.02 -20.94
N VAL A 266 28.06 3.87 -21.85
CA VAL A 266 28.80 4.28 -23.03
C VAL A 266 30.03 5.11 -22.64
N SER A 267 29.86 6.10 -21.77
CA SER A 267 30.99 6.89 -21.24
C SER A 267 31.97 6.01 -20.45
N ARG A 268 31.48 5.12 -19.59
CA ARG A 268 32.35 4.21 -18.82
C ARG A 268 33.11 3.20 -19.69
N MET A 269 32.48 2.65 -20.72
CA MET A 269 33.12 1.75 -21.68
C MET A 269 34.16 2.48 -22.52
N SER A 270 33.93 3.77 -22.84
CA SER A 270 34.89 4.58 -23.59
C SER A 270 36.18 4.87 -22.80
N GLN A 271 36.07 5.04 -21.47
CA GLN A 271 37.22 5.24 -20.58
C GLN A 271 38.04 3.96 -20.33
N HIS A 272 37.44 2.78 -20.49
CA HIS A 272 38.08 1.47 -20.27
C HIS A 272 38.49 0.74 -21.55
N LYS A 273 38.34 1.35 -22.73
CA LYS A 273 39.01 0.88 -23.95
C LYS A 273 40.52 1.13 -23.83
N GLN A 274 41.21 0.26 -23.09
CA GLN A 274 42.65 0.05 -23.32
C GLN A 274 42.82 -0.29 -24.80
N HIS A 275 43.58 0.55 -25.50
CA HIS A 275 44.06 0.20 -26.83
C HIS A 275 44.89 -1.07 -26.69
N HIS A 276 44.38 -2.20 -27.16
CA HIS A 276 45.24 -3.33 -27.46
C HIS A 276 46.14 -2.88 -28.61
N SER A 277 47.36 -2.48 -28.28
CA SER A 277 48.44 -2.40 -29.26
C SER A 277 48.73 -3.83 -29.69
N SER A 278 48.34 -4.16 -30.92
CA SER A 278 48.75 -5.38 -31.61
C SER A 278 50.28 -5.43 -31.65
N HIS A 279 50.87 -6.51 -31.13
CA HIS A 279 52.25 -6.90 -31.39
C HIS A 279 52.32 -7.74 -32.66
#